data_AF-A0A954VDQ1-F1
#
_entry.id   AF-A0A954VDQ1-F1
#
_cell.length_a   1.000
_cell.length_b   1.000
_cell.length_c   1.000
_cell.angle_alpha   90.00
_cell.angle_beta   90.00
_cell.angle_gamma   90.00
#
_symmetry.space_group_name_H-M   'P 1'
#
loop_
_entity.id
_entity.type
_entity.pdbx_description
1 polymer ?
#
loop_
_entity_poly.entity_id
_entity_poly.type
_entity_poly.pdbx_seq_one_letter_code
_entity_poly.pdbx_strand_id
1 'polypeptide(L)'
;MNKLSPFLFGLVVGAALMFVGLKYHIVLAADGLHVVPKTKARLVEAYVDIRQFGAADWQQHASLALALTEAGKASLVANSVNNDIRRATESLLPSIEIK
;
A
#
# COMPACT_ATOMS: atom_id res chain seq x y z
N MET A 1 3.23 24.52 -35.43
CA MET A 1 3.34 23.94 -34.07
C MET A 1 4.09 22.63 -34.17
N ASN A 2 5.33 22.55 -33.64
CA ASN A 2 6.12 21.32 -33.67
C ASN A 2 5.51 20.28 -32.71
N LYS A 3 4.86 19.26 -33.26
CA LYS A 3 4.21 18.17 -32.51
C LYS A 3 5.21 17.24 -31.79
N LEU A 4 6.50 17.38 -32.09
CA LEU A 4 7.56 16.56 -31.51
C LEU A 4 7.84 16.89 -30.04
N SER A 5 7.75 18.17 -29.65
CA SER A 5 7.99 18.60 -28.27
C SER A 5 6.99 18.01 -27.27
N PRO A 6 5.66 18.12 -27.46
CA PRO A 6 4.71 17.51 -26.54
C PRO A 6 4.79 15.97 -26.55
N PHE A 7 5.18 15.36 -27.67
CA PHE A 7 5.40 13.91 -27.75
C PHE A 7 6.58 13.46 -26.88
N LEU A 8 7.74 14.09 -27.03
CA LEU A 8 8.93 13.75 -26.23
C LEU A 8 8.71 14.02 -24.74
N PHE A 9 7.99 15.10 -24.41
CA PHE A 9 7.59 15.36 -23.03
C PHE A 9 6.73 14.22 -22.47
N GLY A 10 5.71 13.79 -23.20
CA GLY A 10 4.88 12.65 -22.80
C GLY A 10 5.67 11.35 -22.64
N LEU A 11 6.63 11.10 -23.53
CA LEU A 11 7.52 9.93 -23.45
C LEU A 11 8.36 9.94 -22.15
N VAL A 12 9.00 11.08 -21.83
CA VAL A 12 9.82 11.22 -20.64
C VAL A 12 8.98 11.06 -19.37
N VAL A 13 7.82 11.72 -19.33
CA VAL A 13 6.89 11.60 -18.20
C VAL A 13 6.40 10.16 -18.03
N GLY A 14 6.03 9.48 -19.12
CA GLY A 14 5.60 8.08 -19.09
C GLY A 14 6.71 7.14 -18.58
N ALA A 15 7.93 7.30 -19.09
CA ALA A 15 9.07 6.52 -18.64
C ALA A 15 9.40 6.75 -17.14
N ALA A 16 9.33 8.00 -16.69
CA ALA A 16 9.55 8.35 -15.29
C ALA A 16 8.48 7.73 -14.37
N LEU A 17 7.20 7.83 -14.73
CA LEU A 17 6.10 7.21 -13.98
C LEU A 17 6.23 5.69 -13.92
N MET A 18 6.59 5.05 -15.04
CA MET A 18 6.81 3.60 -15.08
C MET A 18 7.97 3.21 -14.15
N PHE A 19 9.09 3.93 -14.21
CA PHE A 19 10.25 3.68 -13.35
C PHE A 19 9.89 3.78 -11.86
N VAL A 20 9.15 4.82 -11.46
CA VAL A 20 8.67 4.97 -10.08
C VAL A 20 7.77 3.81 -9.67
N GLY A 21 6.80 3.43 -10.50
CA GLY A 21 5.89 2.32 -10.21
C GLY A 21 6.59 0.95 -10.12
N LEU A 22 7.70 0.74 -10.83
CA LEU A 22 8.51 -0.47 -10.71
C LEU A 22 9.34 -0.51 -9.41
N LYS A 23 9.80 0.65 -8.93
CA LYS A 23 10.77 0.74 -7.84
C LYS A 23 10.15 1.05 -6.48
N TYR A 24 8.93 1.58 -6.44
CA TYR A 24 8.25 1.95 -5.20
C TYR A 24 6.82 1.43 -5.10
N HIS A 25 6.42 1.03 -3.90
CA HIS A 25 5.03 0.83 -3.49
C HIS A 25 4.50 2.14 -2.89
N ILE A 26 3.30 2.54 -3.27
CA ILE A 26 2.53 3.56 -2.59
C ILE A 26 1.55 2.85 -1.66
N VAL A 27 1.80 2.93 -0.36
CA VAL A 27 1.02 2.24 0.68
C VAL A 27 0.12 3.26 1.36
N LEU A 28 -1.20 3.07 1.27
CA LEU A 28 -2.15 3.84 2.06
C LEU A 28 -2.42 3.11 3.37
N ALA A 29 -1.98 3.71 4.48
CA ALA A 29 -2.17 3.23 5.84
C ALA A 29 -3.19 4.11 6.59
N ALA A 30 -3.46 3.75 7.86
CA ALA A 30 -4.40 4.50 8.68
C ALA A 30 -3.91 5.92 9.02
N ASP A 31 -2.60 6.12 9.05
CA ASP A 31 -1.91 7.38 9.32
C ASP A 31 -1.56 8.18 8.06
N GLY A 32 -1.67 7.60 6.86
CA GLY A 32 -1.51 8.31 5.59
C GLY A 32 -0.83 7.51 4.48
N LEU A 33 -0.30 8.23 3.50
CA LEU A 33 0.42 7.65 2.36
C LEU A 33 1.90 7.46 2.68
N HIS A 34 2.42 6.27 2.37
CA HIS A 34 3.83 5.94 2.53
C HIS A 34 4.41 5.41 1.22
N VAL A 35 5.57 5.95 0.84
CA VAL A 35 6.35 5.44 -0.29
C VAL A 35 7.39 4.47 0.25
N VAL A 36 7.39 3.25 -0.28
CA VAL A 36 8.23 2.15 0.21
C VAL A 36 8.99 1.54 -0.97
N PRO A 37 10.33 1.46 -0.92
CA PRO A 37 11.08 0.83 -2.00
C PRO A 37 10.72 -0.65 -2.15
N LYS A 38 10.55 -1.12 -3.40
CA LYS A 38 10.29 -2.53 -3.68
C LYS A 38 11.57 -3.35 -3.58
N THR A 39 11.47 -4.54 -3.01
CA THR A 39 12.57 -5.53 -3.00
C THR A 39 12.83 -6.14 -4.38
N LYS A 40 11.81 -6.22 -5.24
CA LYS A 40 11.90 -6.69 -6.63
C LYS A 40 11.19 -5.71 -7.56
N ALA A 41 11.82 -5.40 -8.70
CA ALA A 41 11.25 -4.49 -9.69
C ALA A 41 10.05 -5.15 -10.40
N ARG A 42 8.83 -4.79 -9.98
CA ARG A 42 7.56 -5.30 -10.53
C ARG A 42 6.54 -4.18 -10.54
N LEU A 43 5.66 -4.15 -11.54
CA LEU A 43 4.53 -3.21 -11.59
C LEU A 43 3.38 -3.59 -10.65
N VAL A 44 3.30 -4.86 -10.28
CA VAL A 44 2.33 -5.35 -9.29
C VAL A 44 2.51 -4.60 -7.97
N GLU A 45 1.40 -4.30 -7.28
CA GLU A 45 1.38 -3.57 -6.00
C GLU A 45 2.01 -2.16 -6.08
N ALA A 46 1.88 -1.45 -7.21
CA ALA A 46 2.30 -0.03 -7.27
C ALA A 46 1.52 0.84 -6.28
N TYR A 47 0.25 0.49 -6.01
CA TYR A 47 -0.58 1.07 -4.97
C TYR A 47 -1.24 -0.04 -4.15
N VAL A 48 -1.14 0.03 -2.82
CA VAL A 48 -1.77 -0.94 -1.90
C VAL A 48 -2.41 -0.19 -0.74
N ASP A 49 -3.70 -0.45 -0.52
CA ASP A 49 -4.44 0.07 0.63
C ASP A 49 -4.45 -0.97 1.74
N ILE A 50 -3.70 -0.71 2.80
CA ILE A 50 -3.55 -1.62 3.94
C ILE A 50 -4.47 -1.23 5.11
N ARG A 51 -5.33 -0.22 4.97
CA ARG A 51 -6.21 0.24 6.06
C ARG A 51 -7.18 -0.84 6.54
N GLN A 52 -7.55 -1.75 5.65
CA GLN A 52 -8.43 -2.86 5.96
C GLN A 52 -7.72 -4.23 6.01
N PHE A 53 -6.39 -4.26 5.94
CA PHE A 53 -5.65 -5.52 5.93
C PHE A 53 -5.73 -6.22 7.29
N GLY A 54 -6.27 -7.43 7.26
CA GLY A 54 -6.19 -8.41 8.33
C GLY A 54 -5.02 -9.38 8.14
N ALA A 55 -4.96 -10.42 8.98
CA ALA A 55 -3.87 -11.40 8.95
C ALA A 55 -3.81 -12.20 7.62
N ALA A 56 -4.96 -12.53 7.04
CA ALA A 56 -5.03 -13.27 5.78
C ALA A 56 -4.52 -12.45 4.59
N ASP A 57 -4.80 -11.15 4.56
CA ASP A 57 -4.30 -10.25 3.51
C ASP A 57 -2.77 -10.17 3.54
N TRP A 58 -2.19 -10.10 4.75
CA TRP A 58 -0.73 -10.10 4.91
C TRP A 58 -0.07 -11.40 4.48
N GLN A 59 -0.74 -12.55 4.62
CA GLN A 59 -0.24 -13.80 4.06
C GLN A 59 -0.17 -13.76 2.54
N GLN A 60 -1.18 -13.15 1.89
CA GLN A 60 -1.19 -12.99 0.43
C GLN A 60 -0.16 -11.94 -0.05
N HIS A 61 0.16 -10.95 0.80
CA HIS A 61 1.06 -9.84 0.50
C HIS A 61 2.38 -9.92 1.29
N ALA A 62 2.94 -11.14 1.45
CA ALA A 62 4.15 -11.35 2.23
C ALA A 62 5.37 -10.56 1.70
N SER A 63 5.45 -10.33 0.38
CA SER A 63 6.49 -9.49 -0.23
C SER A 63 6.40 -8.02 0.20
N LEU A 64 5.18 -7.50 0.36
CA LEU A 64 4.97 -6.14 0.84
C LEU A 64 5.30 -6.01 2.33
N ALA A 65 4.91 -7.00 3.14
CA ALA A 65 5.27 -7.04 4.56
C ALA A 65 6.80 -7.03 4.76
N LEU A 66 7.53 -7.79 3.93
CA LEU A 66 9.00 -7.79 3.93
C LEU A 66 9.55 -6.41 3.54
N ALA A 67 9.07 -5.82 2.44
CA ALA A 67 9.51 -4.49 1.97
C ALA A 67 9.25 -3.39 3.02
N LEU A 68 8.09 -3.43 3.70
CA LEU A 68 7.78 -2.54 4.81
C LEU A 68 8.73 -2.73 5.98
N THR A 69 9.07 -3.96 6.31
CA THR A 69 10.00 -4.28 7.40
C THR A 69 11.41 -3.76 7.09
N GLU A 70 11.92 -4.02 5.88
CA GLU A 70 13.21 -3.51 5.42
C GLU A 70 13.25 -1.97 5.37
N ALA A 71 12.11 -1.33 5.07
CA ALA A 71 11.98 0.12 5.08
C ALA A 71 11.76 0.71 6.50
N GLY A 72 11.86 -0.10 7.56
CA GLY A 72 11.66 0.36 8.95
C GLY A 72 10.22 0.69 9.32
N LYS A 73 9.24 0.20 8.54
CA LYS A 73 7.80 0.48 8.66
C LYS A 73 6.99 -0.75 9.10
N ALA A 74 7.62 -1.68 9.82
CA ALA A 74 6.95 -2.88 10.34
C ALA A 74 5.73 -2.58 11.23
N SER A 75 5.71 -1.41 11.89
CA SER A 75 4.57 -0.94 12.67
C SER A 75 3.29 -0.79 11.85
N LEU A 76 3.37 -0.50 10.55
CA LEU A 76 2.19 -0.39 9.68
C LEU A 76 1.46 -1.73 9.53
N VAL A 77 2.21 -2.84 9.52
CA VAL A 77 1.66 -4.21 9.49
C VAL A 77 0.92 -4.50 10.80
N ALA A 78 1.58 -4.24 11.94
CA ALA A 78 0.98 -4.47 13.26
C ALA A 78 -0.27 -3.59 13.49
N ASN A 79 -0.21 -2.32 13.10
CA ASN A 79 -1.30 -1.37 13.26
C ASN A 79 -2.52 -1.76 12.43
N SER A 80 -2.34 -2.27 11.21
CA SER A 80 -3.48 -2.67 10.38
C SER A 80 -4.22 -3.86 10.99
N VAL A 81 -3.48 -4.87 11.49
CA VAL A 81 -4.06 -6.05 12.15
C VAL A 81 -4.78 -5.67 13.44
N ASN A 82 -4.19 -4.81 14.26
CA ASN A 82 -4.83 -4.33 15.48
C ASN A 82 -6.12 -3.55 15.19
N ASN A 83 -6.12 -2.71 14.15
CA ASN A 83 -7.32 -2.00 13.71
C ASN A 83 -8.41 -2.95 13.20
N ASP A 84 -8.03 -4.03 12.52
CA ASP A 84 -8.97 -5.03 12.05
C ASP A 84 -9.66 -5.77 13.21
N ILE A 85 -8.88 -6.20 14.21
CA ILE A 85 -9.40 -6.82 15.44
C ILE A 85 -10.34 -5.86 16.18
N ARG A 86 -9.95 -4.58 16.30
CA ARG A 86 -10.79 -3.56 16.94
C ARG A 86 -12.13 -3.41 16.22
N ARG A 87 -12.14 -3.33 14.87
CA ARG A 87 -13.37 -3.26 14.09
C ARG A 87 -14.25 -4.51 14.26
N ALA A 88 -13.63 -5.69 14.31
CA ALA A 88 -14.34 -6.94 14.56
C ALA A 88 -14.96 -6.96 15.97
N THR A 89 -14.32 -6.35 16.95
CA THR A 89 -14.86 -6.23 18.32
C THR A 89 -16.01 -5.21 18.35
N GLU A 90 -15.81 -4.03 17.75
CA GLU A 90 -16.81 -2.97 17.64
C GLU A 90 -18.06 -3.39 16.85
N SER A 91 -17.97 -4.36 15.94
CA SER A 91 -19.15 -4.88 15.24
C SER A 91 -19.96 -5.88 16.07
N LEU A 92 -19.34 -6.52 17.07
CA LEU A 92 -19.98 -7.50 17.95
C LEU A 92 -20.56 -6.87 19.22
N LEU A 93 -19.98 -5.78 19.72
CA LEU A 93 -20.45 -5.08 20.93
C LEU A 93 -21.89 -4.52 20.83
N PRO A 94 -22.34 -3.90 19.72
CA PRO A 94 -23.70 -3.35 19.59
C PRO A 94 -24.79 -4.40 19.73
N SER A 95 -24.49 -5.66 19.40
CA SER A 95 -25.43 -6.78 19.50
C SER A 95 -25.61 -7.33 20.92
N ILE A 96 -24.80 -6.92 21.90
CA ILE A 96 -24.88 -7.37 23.29
C ILE A 96 -25.67 -6.36 24.17
N GLU A 97 -25.92 -5.16 23.67
CA GLU A 97 -26.62 -4.08 24.40
C GLU A 97 -28.16 -4.13 24.24
N ILE A 98 -28.73 -5.29 23.91
CA ILE A 98 -30.19 -5.51 23.92
C ILE A 98 -30.53 -6.71 24.83
N LYS A 99 -30.76 -6.42 26.10
CA LYS A 99 -32.01 -6.69 26.87
C LYS A 99 -31.77 -6.56 28.38
#